data_AF-A0A7S3Z261-F1
#
_entry.id   AF-A0A7S3Z261-F1
#
_cell.length_a   1.000
_cell.length_b   1.000
_cell.length_c   1.000
_cell.angle_alpha   90.00
_cell.angle_beta   90.00
_cell.angle_gamma   90.00
#
_symmetry.space_group_name_H-M   'P 1'
#
loop_
_entity.id
_entity.type
_entity.pdbx_description
1 polymer ?
#
loop_
_entity_poly.entity_id
_entity_poly.type
_entity_poly.pdbx_seq_one_letter_code
_entity_poly.pdbx_strand_id
1 'polypeptide(L)'
;ALLLLFGAEGAAAGEALPVGRKAPGAGEEASAVGTSNVHCTSTKGSFTIEMHPEWAPIGAERFLALVREGAYDGTVIYRVVRRGPERAPEAVQFGFIRDEALRRKWQRE
;
A
#
# COMPACT_ATOMS: atom_id res chain seq x y z
N ALA A 1 -1.66 3.93 10.35
CA ALA A 1 -0.97 2.70 9.92
C ALA A 1 -1.81 2.08 8.81
N LEU A 2 -1.44 2.27 7.55
CA LEU A 2 -2.18 1.73 6.41
C LEU A 2 -1.52 0.40 6.02
N LEU A 3 -2.25 -0.69 6.23
CA LEU A 3 -1.84 -2.06 5.96
C LEU A 3 -2.31 -2.40 4.54
N LEU A 4 -1.39 -2.54 3.58
CA LEU A 4 -1.69 -3.13 2.26
C LEU A 4 -1.26 -4.59 2.28
N LEU A 5 -2.25 -5.49 2.18
CA LEU A 5 -2.08 -6.94 2.06
C LEU A 5 -2.08 -7.30 0.56
N PHE A 6 -1.04 -7.97 0.08
CA PHE A 6 -1.03 -8.62 -1.23
C PHE A 6 -1.78 -9.96 -1.17
N GLY A 7 -2.74 -10.15 -2.08
CA GLY A 7 -3.36 -11.43 -2.37
C GLY A 7 -2.51 -12.22 -3.38
N ALA A 8 -1.93 -13.33 -2.94
CA ALA A 8 -1.38 -14.35 -3.83
C ALA A 8 -2.38 -15.51 -3.90
N GLU A 9 -2.98 -15.70 -5.08
CA GLU A 9 -3.88 -16.80 -5.38
C GLU A 9 -3.06 -18.00 -5.86
N GLY A 10 -3.15 -19.11 -5.13
CA GLY A 10 -2.51 -20.38 -5.44
C GLY A 10 -3.32 -21.49 -4.77
N ALA A 11 -4.13 -22.17 -5.58
CA ALA A 11 -5.07 -23.21 -5.15
C ALA A 11 -4.35 -24.52 -4.75
N ALA A 12 -4.75 -25.10 -3.62
CA ALA A 12 -5.19 -26.50 -3.52
C ALA A 12 -5.58 -26.89 -2.08
N ALA A 13 -6.87 -27.24 -1.94
CA ALA A 13 -7.50 -28.22 -1.05
C ALA A 13 -7.16 -28.27 0.46
N GLY A 14 -8.18 -27.98 1.30
CA GLY A 14 -8.23 -28.45 2.68
C GLY A 14 -9.12 -27.61 3.61
N GLU A 15 -10.44 -27.87 3.56
CA GLU A 15 -11.47 -27.66 4.60
C GLU A 15 -11.66 -26.31 5.34
N ALA A 16 -12.93 -26.04 5.62
CA ALA A 16 -13.55 -24.74 5.83
C ALA A 16 -13.46 -24.16 7.24
N LEU A 17 -13.50 -22.82 7.36
CA LEU A 17 -14.35 -22.09 8.31
C LEU A 17 -14.80 -20.74 7.69
N PRO A 18 -16.06 -20.30 7.89
CA PRO A 18 -16.65 -19.19 7.15
C PRO A 18 -16.31 -17.83 7.79
N VAL A 19 -15.51 -17.00 7.11
CA VAL A 19 -15.47 -15.56 7.41
C VAL A 19 -15.95 -14.81 6.17
N GLY A 20 -17.16 -14.28 6.27
CA GLY A 20 -17.82 -13.57 5.19
C GLY A 20 -17.00 -12.36 4.74
N ARG A 21 -16.47 -12.40 3.52
CA ARG A 21 -16.13 -11.19 2.78
C ARG A 21 -17.42 -10.64 2.20
N LYS A 22 -17.96 -9.61 2.84
CA LYS A 22 -18.93 -8.73 2.20
C LYS A 22 -18.19 -7.94 1.13
N ALA A 23 -18.46 -8.24 -0.14
CA ALA A 23 -18.23 -7.31 -1.23
C ALA A 23 -19.24 -6.15 -1.13
N PRO A 24 -18.81 -4.92 -1.38
CA PRO A 24 -19.60 -3.98 -2.18
C PRO A 24 -18.74 -3.60 -3.39
N GLY A 25 -19.21 -3.71 -4.63
CA GLY A 25 -20.51 -3.24 -5.09
C GLY A 25 -20.22 -2.00 -5.94
N ALA A 26 -20.20 -2.17 -7.25
CA ALA A 26 -19.92 -1.16 -8.26
C ALA A 26 -20.95 -0.03 -8.29
N GLY A 27 -20.53 1.14 -8.76
CA GLY A 27 -21.34 2.34 -9.02
C GLY A 27 -20.46 3.59 -8.85
N GLU A 28 -19.52 3.85 -9.76
CA GLU A 28 -19.69 4.70 -10.95
C GLU A 28 -19.52 6.20 -10.61
N GLU A 29 -18.35 6.74 -10.98
CA GLU A 29 -18.21 7.93 -11.85
C GLU A 29 -16.72 7.99 -12.26
N ALA A 30 -16.48 7.56 -13.49
CA ALA A 30 -15.18 7.54 -14.12
C ALA A 30 -14.74 8.95 -14.51
N SER A 31 -13.61 9.40 -13.96
CA SER A 31 -12.83 10.50 -14.54
C SER A 31 -11.47 9.95 -14.94
N ALA A 32 -11.40 9.39 -16.16
CA ALA A 32 -10.18 9.00 -16.89
C ALA A 32 -8.97 8.62 -16.01
N VAL A 33 -9.13 7.61 -15.16
CA VAL A 33 -8.11 7.23 -14.18
C VAL A 33 -7.17 6.21 -14.82
N GLY A 34 -6.12 6.70 -15.47
CA GLY A 34 -4.99 5.84 -15.82
C GLY A 34 -4.31 5.32 -14.54
N THR A 35 -3.98 4.03 -14.53
CA THR A 35 -3.21 3.42 -13.45
C THR A 35 -1.92 4.23 -13.23
N SER A 36 -1.74 4.75 -12.01
CA SER A 36 -0.59 5.60 -11.70
C SER A 36 0.52 4.74 -11.12
N ASN A 37 1.66 4.68 -11.82
CA ASN A 37 2.83 3.93 -11.37
C ASN A 37 3.75 4.83 -10.55
N VAL A 38 4.09 4.39 -9.34
CA VAL A 38 5.07 5.04 -8.46
C VAL A 38 6.34 4.19 -8.42
N HIS A 39 7.44 4.74 -8.91
CA HIS A 39 8.75 4.09 -8.83
C HIS A 39 9.42 4.43 -7.51
N CYS A 40 9.80 3.39 -6.77
CA CYS A 40 10.45 3.49 -5.48
C CYS A 40 11.86 2.90 -5.56
N THR A 41 12.87 3.67 -5.15
CA THR A 41 14.26 3.19 -5.07
C THR A 41 14.62 2.93 -3.61
N SER A 42 14.99 1.69 -3.30
CA SER A 42 15.45 1.28 -1.96
C SER A 42 16.90 0.81 -1.99
N THR A 43 17.52 0.72 -0.81
CA THR A 43 18.89 0.20 -0.65
C THR A 43 19.06 -1.27 -1.05
N LYS A 44 17.96 -2.03 -1.19
CA LYS A 44 17.96 -3.44 -1.58
C LYS A 44 17.45 -3.67 -3.00
N GLY A 45 17.09 -2.61 -3.72
CA GLY A 45 16.55 -2.68 -5.07
C GLY A 45 15.43 -1.68 -5.32
N SER A 46 15.12 -1.44 -6.59
CA SER A 46 13.98 -0.64 -7.02
C SER A 46 12.74 -1.52 -7.19
N PHE A 47 11.57 -0.96 -6.92
CA PHE A 47 10.28 -1.59 -7.17
C PHE A 47 9.25 -0.54 -7.60
N THR A 48 8.18 -1.00 -8.24
CA THR A 48 7.08 -0.13 -8.70
C THR A 48 5.82 -0.49 -7.95
N ILE A 49 5.11 0.51 -7.46
CA ILE A 49 3.77 0.38 -6.91
C ILE A 49 2.78 0.86 -7.97
N GLU A 50 1.94 -0.05 -8.44
CA GLU A 50 0.83 0.26 -9.32
C GLU A 50 -0.38 0.70 -8.46
N MET A 51 -0.86 1.91 -8.70
CA MET A 51 -2.03 2.45 -8.01
C MET A 51 -3.29 2.21 -8.81
N HIS A 52 -4.29 1.65 -8.14
CA HIS A 52 -5.64 1.41 -8.64
C HIS A 52 -6.64 2.33 -7.92
N PRO A 53 -6.86 3.59 -8.37
CA PRO A 53 -7.79 4.49 -7.71
C PRO A 53 -9.25 4.01 -7.81
N GLU A 54 -9.56 3.08 -8.71
CA GLU A 54 -10.83 2.38 -8.78
C GLU A 54 -11.13 1.52 -7.54
N TRP A 55 -10.11 1.07 -6.79
CA TRP A 55 -10.29 0.29 -5.55
C TRP A 55 -10.41 1.18 -4.31
N ALA A 56 -9.71 2.32 -4.31
CA ALA A 56 -9.67 3.22 -3.17
C ALA A 56 -9.29 4.64 -3.63
N PRO A 57 -10.26 5.44 -4.12
CA PRO A 57 -9.97 6.73 -4.77
C PRO A 57 -9.31 7.72 -3.80
N ILE A 58 -9.88 7.86 -2.60
CA ILE A 58 -9.35 8.76 -1.55
C ILE A 58 -7.95 8.31 -1.10
N GLY A 59 -7.74 6.99 -0.99
CA GLY A 59 -6.45 6.43 -0.58
C GLY A 59 -5.36 6.65 -1.63
N ALA A 60 -5.70 6.44 -2.90
CA ALA A 60 -4.79 6.66 -4.01
C ALA A 60 -4.43 8.13 -4.16
N GLU A 61 -5.41 9.03 -4.08
CA GLU A 61 -5.16 10.47 -4.12
C GLU A 61 -4.21 10.92 -3.00
N ARG A 62 -4.50 10.52 -1.74
CA ARG A 62 -3.66 10.88 -0.59
C ARG A 62 -2.24 10.32 -0.72
N PHE A 63 -2.10 9.08 -1.18
CA PHE A 63 -0.78 8.48 -1.40
C PHE A 63 0.01 9.22 -2.47
N LEU A 64 -0.60 9.50 -3.62
CA LEU A 64 0.06 10.22 -4.71
C LEU A 64 0.45 11.64 -4.29
N ALA A 65 -0.37 12.32 -3.49
CA ALA A 65 -0.01 13.63 -2.96
C ALA A 65 1.21 13.57 -2.03
N LEU A 66 1.25 12.60 -1.11
CA LEU A 66 2.41 12.37 -0.23
C LEU A 66 3.69 12.04 -1.01
N VAL A 67 3.58 11.24 -2.07
CA VAL A 67 4.70 10.91 -2.96
C VAL A 67 5.23 12.17 -3.67
N ARG A 68 4.34 13.00 -4.22
CA ARG A 68 4.75 14.25 -4.92
C ARG A 68 5.43 15.25 -4.00
N GLU A 69 5.06 15.27 -2.72
CA GLU A 69 5.68 16.12 -1.70
C GLU A 69 6.97 15.55 -1.11
N GLY A 70 7.43 14.37 -1.58
CA GLY A 70 8.66 13.74 -1.08
C GLY A 70 8.54 13.17 0.33
N ALA A 71 7.31 12.90 0.82
CA ALA A 71 7.08 12.46 2.19
C ALA A 71 7.72 11.10 2.53
N TYR A 72 7.97 10.28 1.51
CA TYR A 72 8.60 8.96 1.63
C TYR A 72 10.12 8.99 1.40
N ASP A 73 10.70 10.13 1.02
CA ASP A 73 12.13 10.23 0.75
C ASP A 73 12.95 10.06 2.02
N GLY A 74 14.00 9.24 1.94
CA GLY A 74 14.83 8.88 3.09
C GLY A 74 14.09 8.12 4.20
N THR A 75 12.85 7.66 3.95
CA THR A 75 12.09 6.88 4.92
C THR A 75 12.60 5.44 5.00
N VAL A 76 12.54 4.85 6.19
CA VAL A 76 13.00 3.48 6.45
C VAL A 76 11.83 2.50 6.56
N ILE A 77 12.04 1.28 6.08
CA ILE A 77 11.18 0.14 6.40
C ILE A 77 11.58 -0.32 7.81
N TYR A 78 10.78 0.00 8.81
CA TYR A 78 11.14 -0.23 10.22
C TYR A 78 10.56 -1.55 10.77
N ARG A 79 9.67 -2.21 10.03
CA ARG A 79 9.11 -3.50 10.43
C ARG A 79 8.91 -4.40 9.22
N VAL A 80 9.38 -5.64 9.37
CA VAL A 80 9.19 -6.71 8.40
C VAL A 80 8.59 -7.89 9.15
N VAL A 81 7.38 -8.29 8.79
CA VAL A 81 6.68 -9.42 9.42
C VAL A 81 7.03 -10.69 8.66
N ARG A 82 7.67 -11.64 9.35
CA ARG A 82 8.02 -12.96 8.82
C ARG A 82 7.43 -14.03 9.73
N ARG A 83 6.72 -14.99 9.14
CA ARG A 83 6.12 -16.14 9.86
C ARG A 83 7.02 -17.38 9.86
N GLY A 84 8.20 -17.32 9.24
CA GLY A 84 9.18 -18.41 9.22
C GLY A 84 10.42 -18.08 8.37
N PRO A 85 11.49 -18.89 8.47
CA PRO A 85 12.78 -18.64 7.79
C PRO A 85 12.76 -18.90 6.28
N GLU A 86 11.84 -19.73 5.77
CA GLU A 86 11.83 -20.19 4.37
C GLU A 86 10.86 -19.44 3.44
N ARG A 87 10.12 -18.45 3.93
CA ARG A 87 9.11 -17.73 3.12
C ARG A 87 9.44 -16.24 2.97
N ALA A 88 8.93 -15.67 1.88
CA ALA A 88 8.89 -14.22 1.67
C ALA A 88 8.19 -13.53 2.86
N PRO A 89 8.56 -12.28 3.17
CA PRO A 89 7.88 -11.51 4.21
C PRO A 89 6.39 -11.36 3.85
N GLU A 90 5.53 -11.57 4.84
CA GLU A 90 4.07 -11.48 4.66
C GLU A 90 3.63 -10.02 4.52
N ALA A 91 4.26 -9.14 5.29
CA ALA A 91 4.01 -7.71 5.24
C ALA A 91 5.28 -6.93 5.57
N VAL A 92 5.43 -5.80 4.89
CA VAL A 92 6.43 -4.77 5.20
C VAL A 92 5.69 -3.52 5.60
N GLN A 93 6.22 -2.81 6.59
CA GLN A 93 5.62 -1.57 7.07
C GLN A 93 6.63 -0.43 6.95
N PHE A 94 6.18 0.64 6.28
CA PHE A 94 6.90 1.89 6.07
C PHE A 94 5.92 3.06 6.10
N GLY A 95 6.44 4.28 5.95
CA GLY A 95 5.62 5.50 5.90
C GLY A 95 5.70 6.39 7.14
N PHE A 96 6.78 6.27 7.91
CA PHE A 96 7.10 7.29 8.91
C PHE A 96 7.84 8.46 8.24
N ILE A 97 7.12 9.56 8.03
CA ILE A 97 7.67 10.78 7.44
C ILE A 97 8.75 11.35 8.38
N ARG A 98 10.00 11.43 7.89
CA ARG A 98 11.14 11.92 8.70
C ARG A 98 11.11 13.43 8.87
N ASP A 99 10.72 14.16 7.82
CA ASP A 99 10.55 15.61 7.87
C ASP A 99 9.44 15.98 8.85
N GLU A 100 9.78 16.76 9.88
CA GLU A 100 8.83 17.16 10.91
C GLU A 100 7.78 18.13 10.40
N ALA A 101 8.15 19.09 9.55
CA ALA A 101 7.24 20.08 9.01
C ALA A 101 6.19 19.42 8.12
N LEU A 102 6.64 18.51 7.25
CA LEU A 102 5.77 17.74 6.37
C LEU A 102 4.89 16.77 7.18
N ARG A 103 5.44 16.05 8.16
CA ARG A 103 4.66 15.20 9.06
C ARG A 103 3.56 15.98 9.80
N ARG A 104 3.88 17.18 10.31
CA ARG A 104 2.92 18.06 11.00
C ARG A 104 1.83 18.59 10.07
N LYS A 105 2.17 18.91 8.82
CA LYS A 105 1.18 19.32 7.79
C LYS A 105 0.15 18.21 7.61
N TRP A 106 0.61 17.01 7.28
CA TRP A 106 -0.25 15.86 6.96
C TRP A 106 -0.95 15.20 8.16
N GLN A 107 -0.57 15.55 9.39
CA GLN A 107 -1.31 15.14 10.60
C GLN A 107 -2.53 16.01 10.89
N ARG A 108 -2.60 17.22 10.32
CA ARG A 108 -3.69 18.17 10.55
C ARG A 108 -4.75 18.17 9.45
N GLU A 109 -4.51 17.41 8.38
CA GLU A 109 -5.43 17.17 7.24
C GLU A 109 -6.10 15.79 7.34
#